data_AF-A0A0A9YLZ6-F1
#
_entry.id   AF-A0A0A9YLZ6-F1
#
_cell.length_a   1.000
_cell.length_b   1.000
_cell.length_c   1.000
_cell.angle_alpha   90.00
_cell.angle_beta   90.00
_cell.angle_gamma   90.00
#
_symmetry.space_group_name_H-M   'P 1'
#
loop_
_entity.id
_entity.type
_entity.pdbx_description
1 polymer ?
#
loop_
_entity_poly.entity_id
_entity_poly.type
_entity_poly.pdbx_seq_one_letter_code
_entity_poly.pdbx_strand_id
1 'polypeptide(L)'
;RAAMRLRRLQLPDSSVRNGSTLTVLSYSPHVFPSCCDEVVCIVQMCPQDSSPLPDGTCVCLPICQIPPCLPGTLPKVKVKARGIPGDCCDQVECVAPPREDCPPGMTKAPDGTCICDVNQCPAPLQCPAGYTPMVHSEGTGIIGDCCPDYFCAPNLPQCP
;
A
#
# COMPACT_ATOMS: atom_id res chain seq x y z
N ARG A 1 38.07 62.10 16.98
CA ARG A 1 36.63 61.79 17.07
C ARG A 1 36.20 61.16 15.74
N ALA A 2 36.27 59.84 15.62
CA ALA A 2 35.81 59.11 14.43
C ALA A 2 34.50 58.42 14.79
N ALA A 3 33.39 58.88 14.20
CA ALA A 3 32.07 58.28 14.37
C ALA A 3 32.01 56.99 13.55
N MET A 4 32.13 55.84 14.21
CA MET A 4 31.99 54.54 13.57
C MET A 4 30.49 54.25 13.42
N ARG A 5 29.99 54.34 12.17
CA ARG A 5 28.62 53.96 11.81
C ARG A 5 28.37 52.52 12.22
N LEU A 6 27.47 52.30 13.18
CA LEU A 6 26.81 51.02 13.41
C LEU A 6 26.04 50.63 12.14
N ARG A 7 26.68 49.87 11.24
CA ARG A 7 25.94 49.10 10.24
C ARG A 7 25.17 48.05 11.03
N ARG A 8 23.83 48.19 11.08
CA ARG A 8 22.96 47.04 11.31
C ARG A 8 23.42 45.97 10.31
N LEU A 9 23.93 44.85 10.80
CA LEU A 9 23.98 43.62 10.04
C LEU A 9 22.52 43.26 9.78
N GLN A 10 21.98 43.76 8.67
CA GLN A 10 20.88 43.11 7.98
C GLN A 10 21.41 41.72 7.65
N LEU A 11 20.98 40.75 8.44
CA LEU A 11 21.00 39.35 8.06
C LEU A 11 20.43 39.28 6.64
N PRO A 12 21.12 38.62 5.69
CA PRO A 12 20.61 38.51 4.35
C PRO A 12 19.21 37.91 4.42
N ASP A 13 18.33 38.63 3.74
CA ASP A 13 17.00 38.23 3.38
C ASP A 13 16.99 36.77 2.88
N SER A 14 15.86 36.12 3.11
CA SER A 14 15.39 34.98 2.34
C SER A 14 15.96 33.61 2.70
N SER A 15 15.02 32.69 3.00
CA SER A 15 15.15 31.23 3.08
C SER A 15 15.61 30.61 4.41
N VAL A 16 14.92 30.96 5.51
CA VAL A 16 14.61 29.92 6.52
C VAL A 16 13.74 28.89 5.78
N ARG A 17 14.35 27.82 5.26
CA ARG A 17 13.59 26.65 4.83
C ARG A 17 12.93 26.10 6.08
N ASN A 18 11.64 25.83 6.03
CA ASN A 18 10.89 25.20 7.13
C ASN A 18 11.73 24.05 7.70
N GLY A 19 12.14 24.15 8.98
CA GLY A 19 12.94 23.12 9.67
C GLY A 19 14.40 23.42 10.00
N SER A 20 14.88 24.66 9.84
CA SER A 20 16.23 25.03 10.32
C SER A 20 16.19 25.80 11.64
N THR A 21 16.95 25.34 12.64
CA THR A 21 17.12 26.02 13.93
C THR A 21 18.50 26.67 13.99
N LEU A 22 18.57 27.91 14.48
CA LEU A 22 19.83 28.62 14.74
C LEU A 22 20.39 28.16 16.08
N THR A 23 21.60 27.60 16.07
CA THR A 23 22.30 27.18 17.29
C THR A 23 23.61 27.95 17.43
N VAL A 24 23.85 28.52 18.61
CA VAL A 24 25.10 29.20 18.96
C VAL A 24 26.16 28.13 19.27
N LEU A 25 27.24 28.10 18.50
CA LEU A 25 28.38 27.20 18.75
C LEU A 25 29.33 27.78 19.80
N SER A 26 29.53 29.09 19.75
CA SER A 26 30.40 29.80 20.68
C SER A 26 29.83 31.18 20.99
N TYR A 27 29.79 31.51 22.28
CA TYR A 27 29.48 32.85 22.75
C TYR A 27 30.72 33.73 22.65
N SER A 28 30.55 34.87 22.04
CA SER A 28 31.57 35.89 21.83
C SER A 28 31.99 36.51 23.17
N PRO A 29 33.30 36.68 23.41
CA PRO A 29 33.77 37.49 24.53
C PRO A 29 33.49 38.99 24.32
N HIS A 30 32.97 39.40 23.15
CA HIS A 30 32.78 40.80 22.75
C HIS A 30 34.08 41.63 22.79
N VAL A 31 35.22 40.99 22.53
CA VAL A 31 36.54 41.64 22.47
C VAL A 31 37.16 41.36 21.11
N PHE A 32 37.70 42.40 20.48
CA PHE A 32 38.41 42.27 19.19
C PHE A 32 39.53 41.22 19.28
N PRO A 33 39.63 40.27 18.33
CA PRO A 33 38.91 40.16 17.05
C PRO A 33 37.58 39.36 17.10
N SER A 34 37.26 38.70 18.20
CA SER A 34 36.08 37.85 18.37
C SER A 34 34.92 38.65 18.94
N CYS A 35 34.31 39.48 18.08
CA CYS A 35 33.23 40.39 18.48
C CYS A 35 31.82 39.78 18.32
N CYS A 36 31.67 38.73 17.51
CA CYS A 36 30.38 38.14 17.16
C CYS A 36 30.29 36.68 17.60
N ASP A 37 29.09 36.26 18.01
CA ASP A 37 28.81 34.86 18.31
C ASP A 37 28.91 34.04 17.03
N GLU A 38 29.46 32.83 17.13
CA GLU A 38 29.43 31.90 16.01
C GLU A 38 28.12 31.13 16.06
N VAL A 39 27.29 31.31 15.03
CA VAL A 39 26.02 30.61 14.88
C VAL A 39 26.04 29.73 13.64
N VAL A 40 25.44 28.55 13.76
CA VAL A 40 25.20 27.66 12.62
C VAL A 40 23.72 27.40 12.45
N CYS A 41 23.30 27.25 11.19
CA CYS A 41 21.98 26.75 10.86
C CYS A 41 22.05 25.22 10.81
N ILE A 42 21.44 24.56 11.79
CA ILE A 42 21.25 23.10 11.72
C ILE A 42 19.95 22.86 10.97
N VAL A 43 20.05 22.25 9.79
CA VAL A 43 18.88 21.78 9.04
C VAL A 43 18.41 20.49 9.71
N GLN A 44 17.30 20.56 10.44
CA GLN A 44 16.73 19.39 11.08
C GLN A 44 15.86 18.65 10.05
N MET A 45 16.39 17.56 9.50
CA MET A 45 15.69 16.75 8.51
C MET A 45 14.68 15.85 9.24
N CYS A 46 13.43 16.29 9.28
CA CYS A 46 12.33 15.39 9.61
C CYS A 46 12.11 14.37 8.49
N PRO A 47 11.61 13.17 8.81
CA PRO A 47 11.19 12.19 7.81
C PRO A 47 10.14 12.78 6.86
N GLN A 48 10.02 12.19 5.65
CA GLN A 48 9.13 12.70 4.60
C GLN A 48 7.64 12.82 5.03
N ASP A 49 7.22 12.00 5.99
CA ASP A 49 5.86 11.97 6.53
C ASP A 49 5.64 12.89 7.74
N SER A 50 6.62 13.74 8.05
CA SER A 50 6.68 14.53 9.28
C SER A 50 7.07 15.98 9.01
N SER A 51 6.54 16.91 9.82
CA SER A 51 6.95 18.33 9.81
C SER A 51 7.65 18.74 11.11
N PRO A 52 8.70 19.57 11.04
CA PRO A 52 9.37 20.11 12.22
C PRO A 52 8.51 21.19 12.90
N LEU A 53 8.42 21.13 14.22
CA LEU A 53 7.90 22.19 15.08
C LEU A 53 9.01 23.22 15.43
N PRO A 54 8.64 24.42 15.94
CA PRO A 54 9.61 25.46 16.31
C PRO A 54 10.61 25.06 17.41
N ASP A 55 10.26 24.05 18.23
CA ASP A 55 11.12 23.47 19.27
C ASP A 55 12.07 22.39 18.72
N GLY A 56 12.01 22.09 17.43
CA GLY A 56 12.77 21.02 16.78
C GLY A 56 12.12 19.64 16.89
N THR A 57 10.93 19.50 17.46
CA THR A 57 10.23 18.21 17.50
C THR A 57 9.60 17.90 16.14
N CYS A 58 9.81 16.70 15.58
CA CYS A 58 9.07 16.28 14.38
C CYS A 58 7.67 15.78 14.77
N VAL A 59 6.65 16.16 14.00
CA VAL A 59 5.27 15.69 14.18
C VAL A 59 4.73 15.14 12.87
N CYS A 60 3.80 14.19 12.95
CA CYS A 60 3.20 13.59 11.77
C CYS A 60 2.43 14.60 10.92
N LEU A 61 2.59 14.50 9.61
CA LEU A 61 1.75 15.24 8.68
C LEU A 61 0.31 14.68 8.69
N PRO A 62 -0.71 15.54 8.56
CA PRO A 62 -2.11 15.11 8.62
C PRO A 62 -2.57 14.34 7.38
N ILE A 63 -1.81 14.39 6.28
CA ILE A 63 -2.19 13.80 4.99
C ILE A 63 -1.06 12.89 4.51
N CYS A 64 -1.37 11.61 4.34
CA CYS A 64 -0.48 10.63 3.72
C CYS A 64 -0.73 10.57 2.22
N GLN A 65 0.30 10.85 1.42
CA GLN A 65 0.23 10.66 -0.03
C GLN A 65 0.50 9.20 -0.38
N ILE A 66 -0.57 8.44 -0.63
CA ILE A 66 -0.46 7.07 -1.14
C ILE A 66 -0.25 7.12 -2.66
N PRO A 67 0.83 6.53 -3.20
CA PRO A 67 1.02 6.45 -4.65
C PRO A 67 -0.11 5.67 -5.32
N PRO A 68 -0.62 6.12 -6.48
CA PRO A 68 -1.61 5.35 -7.23
C PRO A 68 -1.01 4.04 -7.75
N CYS A 69 -1.79 2.96 -7.68
CA CYS A 69 -1.42 1.66 -8.22
C CYS A 69 -1.62 1.59 -9.74
N LEU A 70 -0.91 0.67 -10.41
CA LEU A 70 -1.09 0.40 -11.84
C LEU A 70 -2.51 -0.13 -12.13
N PRO A 71 -3.07 0.11 -13.34
CA PRO A 71 -4.35 -0.46 -13.73
C PRO A 71 -4.40 -1.98 -13.52
N GLY A 72 -5.46 -2.48 -12.87
CA GLY A 72 -5.62 -3.90 -12.57
C GLY A 72 -4.94 -4.37 -11.28
N THR A 73 -4.44 -3.47 -10.44
CA THR A 73 -3.94 -3.77 -9.09
C THR A 73 -4.65 -2.92 -8.04
N LEU A 74 -4.70 -3.41 -6.80
CA LEU A 74 -5.35 -2.74 -5.67
C LEU A 74 -4.32 -2.40 -4.57
N PRO A 75 -4.42 -1.24 -3.92
CA PRO A 75 -3.58 -0.91 -2.78
C PRO A 75 -3.97 -1.78 -1.58
N LYS A 76 -2.99 -2.42 -0.96
CA LYS A 76 -3.13 -3.22 0.26
C LYS A 76 -2.14 -2.72 1.31
N VAL A 77 -2.61 -2.52 2.54
CA VAL A 77 -1.73 -2.10 3.64
C VAL A 77 -0.81 -3.26 4.02
N LYS A 78 0.49 -3.07 3.81
CA LYS A 78 1.57 -3.98 4.19
C LYS A 78 1.97 -3.77 5.64
N VAL A 79 2.10 -2.52 6.07
CA VAL A 79 2.45 -2.13 7.44
C VAL A 79 1.54 -1.00 7.85
N LYS A 80 0.88 -1.14 9.01
CA LYS A 80 0.10 -0.05 9.60
C LYS A 80 1.01 0.99 10.22
N ALA A 81 0.64 2.25 10.05
CA ALA A 81 1.24 3.39 10.71
C ALA A 81 1.16 3.24 12.23
N ARG A 82 2.19 3.75 12.90
CA ARG A 82 2.24 3.87 14.37
C ARG A 82 1.91 5.27 14.87
N GLY A 83 1.83 6.25 13.96
CA GLY A 83 1.57 7.64 14.31
C GLY A 83 2.76 8.31 15.00
N ILE A 84 3.98 7.81 14.75
CA ILE A 84 5.24 8.41 15.19
C ILE A 84 5.99 8.96 13.98
N PRO A 85 6.78 10.04 14.11
CA PRO A 85 7.57 10.57 13.02
C PRO A 85 8.43 9.51 12.33
N GLY A 86 8.29 9.37 11.01
CA GLY A 86 8.92 8.31 10.21
C GLY A 86 8.12 7.01 10.06
N ASP A 87 6.99 6.89 10.77
CA ASP A 87 6.01 5.82 10.65
C ASP A 87 4.58 6.38 10.87
N CYS A 88 4.33 7.56 10.30
CA CYS A 88 3.07 8.28 10.40
C CYS A 88 2.04 7.75 9.40
N CYS A 89 2.50 7.14 8.30
CA CYS A 89 1.68 6.72 7.19
C CYS A 89 1.75 5.21 6.98
N ASP A 90 0.61 4.63 6.60
CA ASP A 90 0.54 3.21 6.24
C ASP A 90 1.46 2.94 5.05
N GLN A 91 2.24 1.86 5.15
CA GLN A 91 2.98 1.36 4.00
C GLN A 91 2.06 0.47 3.19
N VAL A 92 1.78 0.91 1.98
CA VAL A 92 0.87 0.26 1.05
C VAL A 92 1.66 -0.39 -0.07
N GLU A 93 1.28 -1.61 -0.43
CA GLU A 93 1.77 -2.34 -1.58
C GLU A 93 0.64 -2.51 -2.60
N CYS A 94 0.95 -2.44 -3.88
CA CYS A 94 -0.01 -2.74 -4.94
C CYS A 94 -0.01 -4.24 -5.20
N VAL A 95 -1.14 -4.89 -4.96
CA VAL A 95 -1.32 -6.33 -5.18
C VAL A 95 -2.30 -6.56 -6.31
N ALA A 96 -2.15 -7.67 -7.02
CA ALA A 96 -3.23 -8.13 -7.90
C ALA A 96 -4.51 -8.29 -7.06
N PRO A 97 -5.68 -7.92 -7.59
CA PRO A 97 -6.94 -8.21 -6.92
C PRO A 97 -6.96 -9.71 -6.60
N PRO A 98 -7.41 -10.09 -5.40
CA PRO A 98 -7.62 -11.50 -5.13
C PRO A 98 -8.49 -12.05 -6.25
N ARG A 99 -8.13 -13.23 -6.80
CA ARG A 99 -9.08 -14.00 -7.59
C ARG A 99 -10.21 -14.34 -6.62
N GLU A 100 -11.25 -13.50 -6.60
CA GLU A 100 -12.40 -13.68 -5.70
C GLU A 100 -13.13 -14.96 -6.06
N ASP A 101 -13.10 -15.34 -7.34
CA ASP A 101 -13.74 -16.54 -7.83
C ASP A 101 -12.70 -17.63 -8.13
N CYS A 102 -12.87 -18.76 -7.46
CA CYS A 102 -12.29 -20.00 -7.93
C CYS A 102 -12.93 -20.36 -9.29
N PRO A 103 -12.21 -21.08 -10.17
CA PRO A 103 -12.79 -21.56 -11.42
C PRO A 103 -14.10 -22.34 -11.18
N PRO A 104 -15.00 -22.44 -12.18
CA PRO A 104 -16.22 -23.24 -12.07
C PRO A 104 -15.93 -24.66 -11.58
N GLY A 105 -16.76 -25.17 -10.65
CA GLY A 105 -16.52 -26.46 -10.00
C GLY A 105 -15.54 -26.43 -8.82
N MET A 106 -15.08 -25.25 -8.40
CA MET A 106 -14.24 -25.09 -7.22
C MET A 106 -14.84 -24.11 -6.23
N THR A 107 -14.59 -24.36 -4.95
CA THR A 107 -14.90 -23.48 -3.84
C THR A 107 -13.63 -23.04 -3.12
N LYS A 108 -13.69 -21.91 -2.45
CA LYS A 108 -12.55 -21.36 -1.72
C LYS A 108 -12.50 -21.95 -0.32
N ALA A 109 -11.41 -22.64 -0.01
CA ALA A 109 -11.12 -23.13 1.32
C ALA A 109 -10.77 -21.97 2.28
N PRO A 110 -10.83 -22.18 3.61
CA PRO A 110 -10.57 -21.13 4.61
C PRO A 110 -9.17 -20.53 4.56
N ASP A 111 -8.20 -21.28 4.01
CA ASP A 111 -6.81 -20.84 3.79
C ASP A 111 -6.62 -20.02 2.50
N GLY A 112 -7.69 -19.86 1.72
CA GLY A 112 -7.68 -19.16 0.43
C GLY A 112 -7.30 -20.02 -0.77
N THR A 113 -7.07 -21.33 -0.60
CA THR A 113 -6.86 -22.26 -1.71
C THR A 113 -8.19 -22.61 -2.38
N CYS A 114 -8.16 -22.91 -3.69
CA CYS A 114 -9.33 -23.41 -4.40
C CYS A 114 -9.35 -24.93 -4.35
N ILE A 115 -10.42 -25.50 -3.83
CA ILE A 115 -10.66 -26.94 -3.75
C ILE A 115 -11.84 -27.32 -4.65
N CYS A 116 -11.83 -28.52 -5.21
CA CYS A 116 -12.97 -29.00 -6.00
C CYS A 116 -14.22 -29.13 -5.13
N ASP A 117 -15.34 -28.58 -5.59
CA ASP A 117 -16.66 -28.74 -5.00
C ASP A 117 -17.66 -29.11 -6.09
N VAL A 118 -18.09 -30.37 -6.06
CA VAL A 118 -19.02 -30.92 -7.05
C VAL A 118 -20.37 -30.19 -7.03
N ASN A 119 -20.74 -29.54 -5.92
CA ASN A 119 -21.97 -28.74 -5.84
C ASN A 119 -21.87 -27.40 -6.59
N GLN A 120 -20.65 -26.94 -6.88
CA GLN A 120 -20.39 -25.76 -7.71
C GLN A 120 -20.32 -26.12 -9.21
N CYS A 121 -20.54 -27.38 -9.56
CA CYS A 121 -20.56 -27.79 -10.95
C CYS A 121 -21.85 -27.37 -11.65
N PRO A 122 -21.80 -27.08 -12.96
CA PRO A 122 -23.00 -26.83 -13.75
C PRO A 122 -23.96 -28.00 -13.62
N ALA A 123 -25.25 -27.70 -13.50
CA ALA A 123 -26.28 -28.73 -13.59
C ALA A 123 -26.17 -29.46 -14.94
N PRO A 124 -26.52 -30.76 -15.00
CA PRO A 124 -26.51 -31.52 -16.25
C PRO A 124 -27.31 -30.80 -17.34
N LEU A 125 -26.84 -30.85 -18.59
CA LEU A 125 -27.56 -30.28 -19.73
C LEU A 125 -28.99 -30.82 -19.80
N GLN A 126 -29.96 -29.92 -20.01
CA GLN A 126 -31.34 -30.32 -20.30
C GLN A 126 -31.39 -30.95 -21.69
N CYS A 127 -31.54 -32.26 -21.74
CA CYS A 127 -31.62 -32.99 -22.99
C CYS A 127 -32.98 -32.81 -23.69
N PRO A 128 -33.03 -32.89 -25.04
CA PRO A 128 -34.27 -32.90 -25.79
C PRO A 128 -35.20 -34.07 -25.39
N ALA A 129 -36.48 -33.97 -25.73
CA ALA A 129 -37.45 -35.04 -25.47
C ALA A 129 -36.97 -36.38 -26.08
N GLY A 130 -37.00 -37.44 -25.29
CA GLY A 130 -36.55 -38.78 -25.69
C GLY A 130 -35.06 -39.07 -25.41
N TYR A 131 -34.33 -38.12 -24.83
CA TYR A 131 -32.94 -38.29 -24.41
C TYR A 131 -32.79 -38.11 -22.90
N THR A 132 -31.80 -38.75 -22.31
CA THR A 132 -31.40 -38.57 -20.90
C THR A 132 -29.93 -38.16 -20.81
N PRO A 133 -29.58 -37.25 -19.89
CA PRO A 133 -28.19 -36.89 -19.66
C PRO A 133 -27.46 -38.09 -19.03
N MET A 134 -26.35 -38.47 -19.61
CA MET A 134 -25.43 -39.48 -19.09
C MET A 134 -24.04 -38.86 -18.89
N VAL A 135 -23.31 -39.37 -17.91
CA VAL A 135 -21.93 -38.92 -17.64
C VAL A 135 -21.01 -39.49 -18.72
N HIS A 136 -20.31 -38.61 -19.42
CA HIS A 136 -19.27 -38.97 -20.38
C HIS A 136 -17.94 -39.26 -19.68
N SER A 137 -17.55 -38.36 -18.76
CA SER A 137 -16.35 -38.49 -17.93
C SER A 137 -16.61 -37.91 -16.55
N GLU A 138 -16.09 -38.58 -15.54
CA GLU A 138 -16.08 -38.07 -14.17
C GLU A 138 -14.98 -37.01 -14.02
N GLY A 139 -15.24 -35.99 -13.20
CA GLY A 139 -14.21 -35.03 -12.81
C GLY A 139 -13.09 -35.73 -12.05
N THR A 140 -11.84 -35.44 -12.39
CA THR A 140 -10.66 -36.06 -11.77
C THR A 140 -10.35 -35.51 -10.38
N GLY A 141 -10.98 -34.39 -9.99
CA GLY A 141 -10.76 -33.75 -8.69
C GLY A 141 -9.45 -32.96 -8.61
N ILE A 142 -8.78 -32.74 -9.75
CA ILE A 142 -7.65 -31.81 -9.86
C ILE A 142 -8.12 -30.42 -10.27
N ILE A 143 -7.31 -29.42 -9.94
CA ILE A 143 -7.57 -28.02 -10.30
C ILE A 143 -7.66 -27.90 -11.83
N GLY A 144 -8.85 -27.60 -12.33
CA GLY A 144 -9.19 -27.39 -13.73
C GLY A 144 -10.15 -28.45 -14.28
N ASP A 145 -10.33 -29.56 -13.55
CA ASP A 145 -11.11 -30.73 -13.96
C ASP A 145 -11.85 -31.33 -12.75
N CYS A 146 -12.69 -30.50 -12.13
CA CYS A 146 -13.48 -30.88 -10.95
C CYS A 146 -14.88 -31.40 -11.32
N CYS A 147 -15.39 -31.07 -12.52
CA CYS A 147 -16.78 -31.32 -12.88
C CYS A 147 -16.90 -32.47 -13.88
N PRO A 148 -17.92 -33.32 -13.73
CA PRO A 148 -18.23 -34.34 -14.72
C PRO A 148 -18.75 -33.70 -16.01
N ASP A 149 -18.38 -34.28 -17.13
CA ASP A 149 -18.95 -33.93 -18.43
C ASP A 149 -20.17 -34.78 -18.71
N TYR A 150 -21.23 -34.15 -19.21
CA TYR A 150 -22.48 -34.81 -19.55
C TYR A 150 -22.73 -34.78 -21.05
N PHE A 151 -23.34 -35.84 -21.57
CA PHE A 151 -23.86 -35.91 -22.92
C PHE A 151 -25.27 -36.47 -22.93
N CYS A 152 -26.04 -36.20 -23.98
CA CYS A 152 -27.40 -36.72 -24.11
C CYS A 152 -27.39 -38.05 -24.87
N ALA A 153 -27.89 -39.11 -24.24
CA ALA A 153 -28.07 -40.42 -24.87
C ALA A 153 -29.56 -40.67 -25.15
N PRO A 154 -29.93 -41.31 -26.28
CA PRO A 154 -31.31 -41.66 -26.55
C PRO A 154 -31.80 -42.68 -25.51
N ASN A 155 -33.06 -42.55 -25.09
CA ASN A 155 -33.69 -43.50 -24.19
C ASN A 155 -33.90 -44.83 -24.93
N LEU A 156 -32.95 -45.76 -24.76
CA LEU A 156 -33.09 -47.09 -25.31
C LEU A 156 -34.22 -47.83 -24.57
N PRO A 157 -35.07 -48.59 -25.29
CA PRO A 157 -36.05 -49.45 -24.63
C PRO A 157 -35.28 -50.42 -23.71
N GLN A 158 -35.67 -50.47 -22.44
CA GLN A 158 -35.10 -51.45 -21.51
C GLN A 158 -35.37 -52.85 -22.08
N CYS A 159 -34.31 -53.63 -22.30
CA CYS A 159 -34.47 -55.01 -22.74
C CYS A 159 -35.21 -55.80 -21.63
N PRO A 160 -36.28 -56.54 -21.98
CA PRO A 160 -37.03 -57.34 -21.03
C PRO A 160 -36.22 -58.50 -20.42
#